data_AF-A3GF26-F1
#
_entry.id   AF-A3GF26-F1
#
_cell.length_a   1.000
_cell.length_b   1.000
_cell.length_c   1.000
_cell.angle_alpha   90.00
_cell.angle_beta   90.00
_cell.angle_gamma   90.00
#
_symmetry.space_group_name_H-M   'P 1'
#
loop_
_entity.id
_entity.type
_entity.pdbx_description
1 polymer ?
#
loop_
_entity_poly.entity_id
_entity_poly.type
_entity_poly.pdbx_seq_one_letter_code
_entity_poly.pdbx_strand_id
1 'polypeptide(L)'
;MTIPSINRYPRVIIKYCAKCKWQNRALWYLQELLQTFPETIQDISVQPIYDQPGVFAVILVQSETEEPEIVYQRKFKSAELAIKYGDKDGSQSEDYYYEGFPDAKFIKILIRDKLGTEVKLGQHVEKDASTNFLTSNNNRDKDIGSIDNKIDCQDCNLEQ
;
A
#
# COMPACT_ATOMS: atom_id res chain seq x y z
N MET A 1 -35.32 10.96 -16.01
CA MET A 1 -34.36 10.28 -15.12
C MET A 1 -32.99 10.83 -15.44
N THR A 2 -32.34 11.48 -14.49
CA THR A 2 -30.96 11.95 -14.63
C THR A 2 -30.02 10.81 -14.21
N ILE A 3 -28.92 10.63 -14.95
CA ILE A 3 -27.89 9.64 -14.61
C ILE A 3 -27.19 10.12 -13.32
N PRO A 4 -27.05 9.28 -12.28
CA PRO A 4 -26.36 9.68 -11.06
C PRO A 4 -24.87 9.93 -11.32
N SER A 5 -24.25 10.80 -10.53
CA SER A 5 -22.80 11.01 -10.58
C SER A 5 -22.09 9.69 -10.28
N ILE A 6 -21.15 9.32 -11.16
CA ILE A 6 -20.32 8.11 -11.03
C ILE A 6 -19.04 8.38 -10.24
N ASN A 7 -18.69 9.64 -10.01
CA ASN A 7 -17.52 10.00 -9.22
C ASN A 7 -17.93 10.13 -7.75
N ARG A 8 -17.26 9.36 -6.90
CA ARG A 8 -17.41 9.42 -5.45
C ARG A 8 -16.04 9.56 -4.81
N TYR A 9 -15.97 10.36 -3.75
CA TYR A 9 -14.74 10.65 -3.02
C TYR A 9 -15.02 10.59 -1.52
N PRO A 10 -14.04 10.26 -0.66
CA PRO A 10 -12.66 9.88 -0.98
C PRO A 10 -12.56 8.59 -1.81
N ARG A 11 -11.66 8.60 -2.80
CA ARG A 11 -11.40 7.51 -3.75
C ARG A 11 -10.00 6.97 -3.55
N VAL A 12 -9.88 5.65 -3.42
CA VAL A 12 -8.58 4.96 -3.41
C VAL A 12 -8.33 4.29 -4.75
N ILE A 13 -7.12 4.44 -5.28
CA ILE A 13 -6.69 3.82 -6.53
C ILE A 13 -5.50 2.91 -6.22
N ILE A 14 -5.66 1.61 -6.49
CA ILE A 14 -4.60 0.61 -6.38
C ILE A 14 -4.09 0.29 -7.77
N LYS A 15 -2.90 0.80 -8.11
CA LYS A 15 -2.21 0.47 -9.36
C LYS A 15 -1.34 -0.76 -9.14
N TYR A 16 -1.36 -1.70 -10.07
CA TYR A 16 -0.49 -2.88 -9.99
C TYR A 16 0.05 -3.28 -11.36
N CYS A 17 1.25 -3.84 -11.37
CA CYS A 17 1.84 -4.46 -12.54
C CYS A 17 1.00 -5.68 -12.98
N ALA A 18 0.32 -5.57 -14.12
CA ALA A 18 -0.53 -6.64 -14.66
C ALA A 18 0.29 -7.88 -15.05
N LYS A 19 1.54 -7.68 -15.49
CA LYS A 19 2.46 -8.75 -15.91
C LYS A 19 3.09 -9.51 -14.73
N CYS A 20 3.09 -8.92 -13.53
CA CYS A 20 3.72 -9.47 -12.34
C CYS A 20 2.81 -10.42 -11.54
N LYS A 21 1.58 -10.65 -12.02
CA LYS A 21 0.53 -11.47 -11.38
C LYS A 21 0.13 -10.97 -9.97
N TRP A 22 0.18 -9.65 -9.75
CA TRP A 22 -0.16 -9.03 -8.45
C TRP A 22 -1.65 -8.67 -8.29
N GLN A 23 -2.51 -9.07 -9.22
CA GLN A 23 -3.95 -8.79 -9.15
C GLN A 23 -4.58 -9.29 -7.84
N ASN A 24 -4.19 -10.47 -7.37
CA ASN A 24 -4.76 -11.05 -6.15
C ASN A 24 -4.36 -10.23 -4.91
N ARG A 25 -3.15 -9.66 -4.88
CA ARG A 25 -2.72 -8.76 -3.81
C ARG A 25 -3.53 -7.47 -3.84
N ALA A 26 -3.69 -6.85 -5.01
CA ALA A 26 -4.48 -5.64 -5.18
C ALA A 26 -5.94 -5.83 -4.74
N LEU A 27 -6.56 -6.95 -5.13
CA LEU A 27 -7.93 -7.29 -4.71
C LEU A 27 -8.06 -7.58 -3.22
N TRP A 28 -7.03 -8.17 -2.59
CA TRP A 28 -7.01 -8.37 -1.15
C TRP A 28 -6.97 -7.03 -0.40
N TYR A 29 -6.10 -6.10 -0.80
CA TYR A 29 -6.09 -4.75 -0.21
C TYR A 29 -7.43 -4.03 -0.39
N LEU A 30 -8.06 -4.14 -1.56
CA LEU A 30 -9.39 -3.56 -1.78
C LEU A 30 -10.40 -4.10 -0.75
N GLN A 31 -10.43 -5.40 -0.52
CA GLN A 31 -11.34 -6.03 0.46
C GLN A 31 -11.04 -5.54 1.89
N GLU A 32 -9.76 -5.52 2.27
CA GLU A 32 -9.31 -5.04 3.57
C GLU A 32 -9.71 -3.58 3.83
N LEU A 33 -9.63 -2.73 2.79
CA LEU A 33 -10.00 -1.33 2.87
C LEU A 33 -11.51 -1.13 2.97
N LEU A 34 -12.30 -1.83 2.15
CA LEU A 34 -13.77 -1.75 2.23
C LEU A 34 -14.30 -2.21 3.60
N GLN A 35 -13.69 -3.23 4.20
CA GLN A 35 -14.06 -3.70 5.54
C GLN A 35 -13.67 -2.71 6.63
N THR A 36 -12.60 -1.95 6.44
CA THR A 36 -12.07 -1.02 7.44
C THR A 36 -12.75 0.35 7.38
N PHE A 37 -13.08 0.83 6.19
CA PHE A 37 -13.59 2.18 5.92
C PHE A 37 -14.96 2.18 5.24
N PRO A 38 -15.98 1.47 5.77
CA PRO A 38 -17.24 1.23 5.07
C PRO A 38 -18.03 2.51 4.73
N GLU A 39 -17.87 3.57 5.52
CA GLU A 39 -18.58 4.85 5.32
C GLU A 39 -17.65 6.01 4.93
N THR A 40 -16.33 5.79 5.01
CA THR A 40 -15.34 6.85 4.76
C THR A 40 -14.82 6.82 3.33
N ILE A 41 -14.47 5.64 2.80
CA ILE A 41 -14.01 5.50 1.41
C ILE A 41 -15.23 5.20 0.55
N GLN A 42 -15.51 6.08 -0.41
CA GLN A 42 -16.71 5.97 -1.24
C GLN A 42 -16.46 5.27 -2.57
N ASP A 43 -15.20 5.14 -2.99
CA ASP A 43 -14.81 4.45 -4.20
C ASP A 43 -13.42 3.81 -4.07
N ILE A 44 -13.26 2.59 -4.59
CA ILE A 44 -11.96 1.93 -4.70
C ILE A 44 -11.83 1.35 -6.11
N SER A 45 -10.76 1.73 -6.80
CA SER A 45 -10.44 1.20 -8.12
C SER A 45 -9.15 0.39 -8.09
N VAL A 46 -9.14 -0.71 -8.82
CA VAL A 46 -7.96 -1.55 -9.04
C VAL A 46 -7.58 -1.44 -10.51
N GLN A 47 -6.40 -0.87 -10.79
CA GLN A 47 -5.97 -0.48 -12.12
C GLN A 47 -4.78 -1.35 -12.58
N PRO A 48 -4.96 -2.20 -13.61
CA PRO A 48 -3.86 -2.94 -14.21
C PRO A 48 -2.96 -2.02 -15.04
N ILE A 49 -1.67 -2.02 -14.74
CA ILE A 49 -0.65 -1.28 -15.48
C ILE A 49 0.20 -2.27 -16.27
N TYR A 50 0.29 -2.08 -17.59
CA TYR A 50 0.92 -3.02 -18.52
C TYR A 50 2.31 -2.58 -19.01
N ASP A 51 2.58 -1.28 -18.93
CA ASP A 51 3.75 -0.58 -19.45
C ASP A 51 4.76 -0.18 -18.34
N GLN A 52 4.45 -0.44 -17.07
CA GLN A 52 5.33 -0.19 -15.91
C GLN A 52 5.56 -1.48 -15.10
N PRO A 53 6.56 -2.30 -15.48
CA PRO A 53 6.89 -3.52 -14.75
C PRO A 53 7.28 -3.24 -13.30
N GLY A 54 6.76 -4.01 -12.36
CA GLY A 54 7.10 -3.88 -10.94
C GLY A 54 6.40 -2.75 -10.18
N VAL A 55 5.49 -2.00 -10.82
CA VAL A 55 4.70 -0.97 -10.14
C VAL A 55 3.69 -1.59 -9.18
N PHE A 56 3.64 -1.05 -7.97
CA PHE A 56 2.52 -1.23 -7.05
C PHE A 56 2.35 0.05 -6.25
N ALA A 57 1.19 0.70 -6.39
CA ALA A 57 0.94 2.01 -5.79
C ALA A 57 -0.47 2.09 -5.21
N VAL A 58 -0.60 2.82 -4.12
CA VAL A 58 -1.89 3.21 -3.53
C VAL A 58 -1.95 4.74 -3.53
N ILE A 59 -2.98 5.28 -4.17
CA ILE A 59 -3.19 6.71 -4.35
C ILE A 59 -4.54 7.07 -3.75
N LEU A 60 -4.61 8.19 -3.05
CA LEU A 60 -5.83 8.74 -2.47
C LEU A 60 -6.23 10.01 -3.22
N VAL A 61 -7.51 10.12 -3.54
CA VAL A 61 -8.12 11.34 -4.10
C VAL A 61 -9.25 11.74 -3.17
N GLN A 62 -9.10 12.87 -2.48
CA GLN A 62 -10.05 13.29 -1.44
C GLN A 62 -11.27 14.02 -2.01
N SER A 63 -11.11 14.76 -3.10
CA SER A 63 -12.19 15.48 -3.78
C SER A 63 -11.89 15.67 -5.27
N GLU A 64 -12.85 16.19 -6.02
CA GLU A 64 -12.69 16.47 -7.45
C GLU A 64 -11.70 17.61 -7.75
N THR A 65 -11.51 18.51 -6.78
CA THR A 65 -10.66 19.70 -6.94
C THR A 65 -9.24 19.52 -6.40
N GLU A 66 -9.01 18.48 -5.60
CA GLU A 66 -7.70 18.20 -5.00
C GLU A 66 -6.86 17.28 -5.89
N GLU A 67 -5.55 17.49 -5.86
CA GLU A 67 -4.62 16.63 -6.59
C GLU A 67 -4.53 15.24 -5.93
N PRO A 68 -4.37 14.17 -6.73
CA PRO A 68 -4.15 12.83 -6.20
C PRO A 68 -2.87 12.75 -5.36
N GLU A 69 -2.96 12.18 -4.17
CA GLU A 69 -1.84 12.00 -3.25
C GLU A 69 -1.37 10.54 -3.24
N ILE A 70 -0.06 10.31 -3.34
CA ILE A 70 0.50 8.98 -3.21
C ILE A 70 0.58 8.61 -1.73
N VAL A 71 -0.13 7.55 -1.35
CA VAL A 71 -0.11 7.00 0.00
C VAL A 71 1.03 5.99 0.14
N TYR A 72 1.23 5.19 -0.90
CA TYR A 72 2.24 4.15 -0.93
C TYR A 72 2.72 3.92 -2.35
N GLN A 73 4.02 3.77 -2.53
CA GLN A 73 4.66 3.35 -3.76
C GLN A 73 5.72 2.30 -3.46
N ARG A 74 5.63 1.15 -4.12
CA ARG A 74 6.70 0.15 -4.08
C ARG A 74 7.90 0.66 -4.88
N LYS A 75 9.09 0.52 -4.30
CA LYS A 75 10.35 0.81 -5.00
C LYS A 75 10.57 -0.15 -6.17
N PHE A 76 10.98 0.40 -7.31
CA PHE A 76 11.53 -0.33 -8.43
C PHE A 76 12.93 -0.84 -8.06
N LYS A 77 13.18 -2.12 -8.28
CA LYS A 77 14.50 -2.73 -8.03
C LYS A 77 15.52 -2.44 -9.10
N SER A 78 15.07 -2.35 -10.35
CA SER A 78 15.94 -1.99 -11.46
C SER A 78 16.21 -0.48 -11.42
N ALA A 79 17.48 -0.11 -11.43
CA ALA A 79 17.90 1.29 -11.53
C ALA A 79 17.36 1.95 -12.81
N GLU A 80 17.30 1.20 -13.92
CA GLU A 80 16.73 1.71 -15.18
C GLU A 80 15.23 2.03 -15.01
N LEU A 81 14.48 1.15 -14.36
CA LEU A 81 13.06 1.38 -14.08
C LEU A 81 12.85 2.52 -13.09
N ALA A 82 13.71 2.65 -12.08
CA ALA A 82 13.69 3.75 -11.13
C ALA A 82 13.94 5.11 -11.83
N ILE A 83 14.91 5.18 -12.75
CA ILE A 83 15.16 6.39 -13.54
C ILE A 83 13.97 6.72 -14.45
N LYS A 84 13.30 5.70 -14.98
CA LYS A 84 12.22 5.89 -15.96
C LYS A 84 10.87 6.21 -15.32
N TYR A 85 10.55 5.59 -14.18
CA TYR A 85 9.22 5.61 -13.57
C TYR A 85 9.22 6.08 -12.10
N GLY A 86 10.39 6.31 -11.51
CA GLY A 86 10.51 6.94 -10.19
C GLY A 86 10.35 8.46 -10.29
N ASP A 87 10.94 9.18 -9.33
CA ASP A 87 10.79 10.63 -9.24
C ASP A 87 11.52 11.35 -10.39
N LYS A 88 11.38 12.68 -10.46
CA LYS A 88 11.91 13.51 -11.57
C LYS A 88 13.43 13.36 -11.79
N ASP A 89 14.16 12.96 -10.77
CA ASP A 89 15.60 12.70 -10.77
C ASP A 89 15.97 11.21 -10.82
N GLY A 90 14.97 10.33 -10.94
CA GLY A 90 15.13 8.88 -10.84
C GLY A 90 15.39 8.39 -9.41
N SER A 91 15.33 9.29 -8.42
CA SER A 91 15.41 8.90 -7.02
C SER A 91 14.09 8.28 -6.58
N GLN A 92 14.17 7.49 -5.50
CA GLN A 92 13.02 6.88 -4.83
C GLN A 92 13.13 7.19 -3.34
N SER A 93 13.18 8.50 -3.06
CA SER A 93 13.61 9.05 -1.77
C SER A 93 12.46 9.71 -0.99
N GLU A 94 11.33 9.96 -1.63
CA GLU A 94 10.12 10.46 -0.97
C GLU A 94 9.59 9.47 0.09
N ASP A 95 8.87 10.01 1.07
CA ASP A 95 8.38 9.28 2.25
C ASP A 95 7.32 8.21 1.93
N TYR A 96 6.72 8.27 0.74
CA TYR A 96 5.77 7.28 0.24
C TYR A 96 6.44 6.10 -0.46
N TYR A 97 7.76 6.07 -0.64
CA TYR A 97 8.46 4.92 -1.23
C TYR A 97 8.88 3.88 -0.18
N TYR A 98 8.43 2.65 -0.39
CA TYR A 98 8.73 1.53 0.49
C TYR A 98 9.27 0.31 -0.28
N GLU A 99 10.05 -0.49 0.43
CA GLU A 99 10.52 -1.79 -0.06
C GLU A 99 9.41 -2.83 0.08
N GLY A 100 9.26 -3.68 -0.95
CA GLY A 100 8.39 -4.87 -0.88
C GLY A 100 6.89 -4.56 -0.95
N PHE A 101 6.10 -5.33 -0.19
CA PHE A 101 4.66 -5.14 -0.02
C PHE A 101 4.38 -4.91 1.47
N PRO A 102 3.56 -3.91 1.80
CA PRO A 102 3.23 -3.62 3.18
C PRO A 102 2.27 -4.69 3.73
N ASP A 103 1.99 -4.64 5.02
CA ASP A 103 0.81 -5.33 5.54
C ASP A 103 -0.45 -4.45 5.33
N ALA A 104 -1.64 -5.06 5.41
CA ALA A 104 -2.88 -4.31 5.25
C ALA A 104 -3.09 -3.28 6.37
N LYS A 105 -2.57 -3.53 7.57
CA LYS A 105 -2.71 -2.64 8.72
C LYS A 105 -1.96 -1.33 8.48
N PHE A 106 -0.77 -1.41 7.91
CA PHE A 106 0.09 -0.30 7.57
C PHE A 106 -0.55 0.57 6.49
N ILE A 107 -1.08 -0.02 5.42
CA ILE A 107 -1.83 0.72 4.40
C ILE A 107 -3.05 1.42 5.01
N LYS A 108 -3.80 0.76 5.91
CA LYS A 108 -4.95 1.38 6.59
C LYS A 108 -4.52 2.57 7.45
N ILE A 109 -3.41 2.45 8.17
CA ILE A 109 -2.85 3.56 8.97
C ILE A 109 -2.47 4.73 8.07
N LEU A 110 -1.70 4.48 7.00
CA LEU A 110 -1.30 5.53 6.05
C LEU A 110 -2.51 6.25 5.45
N ILE A 111 -3.54 5.50 5.03
CA ILE A 111 -4.77 6.10 4.48
C ILE A 111 -5.51 6.92 5.53
N ARG A 112 -5.65 6.42 6.76
CA ARG A 112 -6.30 7.17 7.85
C ARG A 112 -5.56 8.48 8.10
N ASP A 113 -4.23 8.44 8.17
CA ASP A 113 -3.43 9.62 8.48
C ASP A 113 -3.59 10.71 7.41
N LYS A 114 -3.81 10.33 6.15
CA LYS A 114 -4.14 11.27 5.06
C LYS A 114 -5.60 11.76 5.08
N LEU A 115 -6.56 10.91 5.45
CA LEU A 115 -7.99 11.27 5.56
C LEU A 115 -8.31 12.12 6.80
N GLY A 116 -7.45 12.11 7.82
CA GLY A 116 -7.61 12.83 9.08
C GLY A 116 -7.92 11.92 10.26
N THR A 117 -7.46 12.33 11.44
CA THR A 117 -7.48 11.54 12.69
C THR A 117 -8.87 11.27 13.28
N GLU A 118 -9.91 11.92 12.76
CA GLU A 118 -11.29 11.68 13.18
C GLU A 118 -11.86 10.37 12.64
N VAL A 119 -11.20 9.78 11.62
CA VAL A 119 -11.56 8.47 11.07
C VAL A 119 -11.11 7.38 12.02
N LYS A 120 -12.08 6.78 12.72
CA LYS A 120 -11.83 5.65 13.62
C LYS A 120 -11.48 4.41 12.81
N LEU A 121 -10.37 3.76 13.18
CA LEU A 121 -10.08 2.41 12.71
C LEU A 121 -10.75 1.43 13.70
N GLY A 122 -11.22 0.27 13.24
CA GLY A 122 -11.77 -0.73 14.16
C GLY A 122 -10.81 -1.02 15.33
N GLN A 123 -11.35 -1.33 16.52
CA GLN A 123 -10.59 -1.44 17.78
C GLN A 123 -9.34 -2.35 17.73
N HIS A 124 -9.32 -3.34 16.83
CA HIS A 124 -8.18 -4.24 16.62
C HIS A 124 -7.00 -3.60 15.88
N VAL A 125 -7.24 -2.57 15.07
CA VAL A 125 -6.18 -1.85 14.35
C VAL A 125 -5.56 -0.77 15.25
N GLU A 126 -6.37 -0.11 16.07
CA GLU A 126 -5.94 0.98 16.96
C GLU A 126 -5.10 0.50 18.15
N LYS A 127 -5.39 -0.68 18.70
CA LYS A 127 -4.66 -1.24 19.86
C LYS A 127 -3.18 -1.51 19.60
N ASP A 128 -2.81 -1.78 18.35
CA ASP A 128 -1.47 -2.22 17.97
C ASP A 128 -0.71 -1.17 17.15
N ALA A 129 -1.19 0.08 17.05
CA ALA A 129 -0.51 1.15 16.29
C ALA A 129 0.92 1.46 16.81
N SER A 130 1.25 1.00 18.01
CA SER A 130 2.56 1.12 18.67
C SER A 130 3.51 -0.07 18.44
N THR A 131 3.08 -1.13 17.74
CA THR A 131 3.93 -2.30 17.46
C THR A 131 3.98 -2.58 15.95
N ASN A 132 4.87 -1.89 15.26
CA ASN A 132 5.14 -2.03 13.82
C ASN A 132 6.05 -3.22 13.48
N PHE A 133 5.83 -4.39 14.07
CA PHE A 133 6.45 -5.64 13.60
C PHE A 133 5.51 -6.80 13.93
N LEU A 134 5.21 -7.61 12.92
CA LEU A 134 4.57 -8.91 13.11
C LEU A 134 5.56 -9.82 13.85
N THR A 135 5.59 -9.77 15.19
CA THR A 135 6.21 -10.83 15.98
C THR A 135 5.30 -12.04 15.89
N SER A 136 5.69 -13.03 15.07
CA SER A 136 5.16 -14.39 15.16
C SER A 136 5.48 -14.96 16.55
N ASN A 137 4.62 -14.71 17.52
CA ASN A 137 4.70 -15.37 18.82
C ASN A 137 4.02 -16.74 18.74
N ASN A 138 4.82 -17.73 18.35
CA ASN A 138 4.63 -19.10 18.81
C ASN A 138 5.76 -19.46 19.78
N ASN A 139 5.39 -19.43 21.07
CA ASN A 139 5.92 -20.24 22.17
C ASN A 139 7.38 -20.06 22.65
N ARG A 140 7.45 -19.71 23.95
CA ARG A 140 8.34 -20.25 24.99
C ARG A 140 9.83 -19.88 24.90
N ASP A 141 10.23 -19.09 25.89
CA ASP A 141 11.54 -18.99 26.52
C ASP A 141 12.63 -19.94 26.00
N LYS A 142 13.70 -19.38 25.43
CA LYS A 142 15.03 -19.39 26.02
C LYS A 142 16.10 -18.72 25.14
N ASP A 143 16.91 -17.93 25.85
CA ASP A 143 18.33 -17.68 25.67
C ASP A 143 18.86 -16.82 24.50
N ILE A 144 19.42 -15.71 24.95
CA ILE A 144 20.39 -14.78 24.36
C ILE A 144 21.39 -15.44 23.39
N GLY A 145 21.49 -14.89 22.17
CA GLY A 145 22.58 -15.19 21.25
C GLY A 145 22.44 -14.53 19.87
N SER A 146 23.18 -13.43 19.69
CA SER A 146 23.80 -12.99 18.42
C SER A 146 22.93 -12.45 17.28
N ILE A 147 23.35 -11.27 16.83
CA ILE A 147 22.93 -10.49 15.67
C ILE A 147 23.13 -11.26 14.35
N ASP A 148 22.39 -10.82 13.33
CA ASP A 148 22.36 -11.23 11.93
C ASP A 148 21.32 -12.29 11.55
N ASN A 149 20.25 -11.86 10.87
CA ASN A 149 19.83 -12.49 9.61
C ASN A 149 18.79 -11.65 8.85
N LYS A 150 19.29 -11.08 7.76
CA LYS A 150 18.61 -10.69 6.52
C LYS A 150 17.40 -11.60 6.24
N ILE A 151 16.18 -11.09 6.42
CA ILE A 151 14.97 -11.78 5.97
C ILE A 151 14.87 -11.60 4.46
N ASP A 152 15.28 -12.64 3.74
CA ASP A 152 15.26 -12.70 2.29
C ASP A 152 13.80 -12.78 1.79
N CYS A 153 13.34 -11.72 1.10
CA CYS A 153 12.00 -11.67 0.56
C CYS A 153 11.92 -12.57 -0.68
N GLN A 154 11.24 -13.71 -0.53
CA GLN A 154 11.19 -14.79 -1.52
C GLN A 154 10.57 -14.38 -2.86
N ASP A 155 9.77 -13.31 -2.89
CA ASP A 155 9.23 -12.72 -4.11
C ASP A 155 10.29 -12.02 -4.96
N CYS A 156 11.44 -11.66 -4.38
CA CYS A 156 12.49 -10.91 -5.07
C CYS A 156 13.35 -11.75 -6.01
N ASN A 157 13.42 -13.06 -5.80
CA ASN A 157 14.22 -13.97 -6.63
C ASN A 157 13.57 -14.35 -7.97
N LEU A 158 12.34 -13.88 -8.22
CA LEU A 158 11.61 -14.11 -9.47
C LEU A 158 11.77 -12.96 -10.50
N GLU A 159 12.53 -11.92 -10.16
CA GLU A 159 12.75 -10.74 -11.01
C GLU A 159 14.14 -10.74 -11.70
N GLN A 160 14.79 -11.90 -11.86
CA GLN A 160 16.06 -12.05 -12.62
C GLN A 160 15.83 -12.33 -14.10
#